data_AF-A0A9P0Q882-F1
#
_entry.id   AF-A0A9P0Q882-F1
#
_cell.length_a   1.000
_cell.length_b   1.000
_cell.length_c   1.000
_cell.angle_alpha   90.00
_cell.angle_beta   90.00
_cell.angle_gamma   90.00
#
_symmetry.space_group_name_H-M   'P 1'
#
loop_
_entity.id
_entity.type
_entity.pdbx_description
1 polymer ?
#
loop_
_entity_poly.entity_id
_entity_poly.type
_entity_poly.pdbx_seq_one_letter_code
_entity_poly.pdbx_strand_id
1 'polypeptide(L)'
;MMKQKNAFPPNFIHSLDSSHMMLTSLHCERAGVTFVSVHDCYWTHPSTVHIMNKICREQFVALHSEPILQDLSNFLADKYSYKEGETTGDGSVSDLTKKKFNRMLRKLPNTGNFDIHQVLKSVYFFS
;
A
#
# COMPACT_ATOMS: atom_id res chain seq x y z
N MET A 1 -21.28 10.21 4.03
CA MET A 1 -20.54 9.64 2.88
C MET A 1 -19.27 10.42 2.52
N MET A 2 -19.24 11.76 2.58
CA MET A 2 -18.06 12.56 2.19
C MET A 2 -16.81 12.26 3.03
N LYS A 3 -16.96 12.05 4.35
CA LYS A 3 -15.86 11.62 5.23
C LYS A 3 -15.20 10.32 4.78
N GLN A 4 -15.98 9.30 4.39
CA GLN A 4 -15.44 8.00 3.94
C GLN A 4 -14.65 8.13 2.64
N LYS A 5 -15.18 8.88 1.66
CA LYS A 5 -14.49 9.12 0.38
C LYS A 5 -13.17 9.86 0.57
N ASN A 6 -13.15 10.86 1.45
CA ASN A 6 -11.97 11.69 1.68
C ASN A 6 -10.94 11.02 2.60
N ALA A 7 -11.38 10.15 3.51
CA ALA A 7 -10.50 9.47 4.47
C ALA A 7 -9.85 8.21 3.90
N PHE A 8 -10.42 7.59 2.86
CA PHE A 8 -9.89 6.33 2.33
C PHE A 8 -8.45 6.46 1.80
N PRO A 9 -8.12 7.40 0.90
CA PRO A 9 -6.74 7.54 0.41
C PRO A 9 -5.69 7.75 1.50
N PRO A 10 -5.81 8.72 2.43
CA PRO A 10 -4.79 8.91 3.47
C PRO A 10 -4.69 7.72 4.42
N ASN A 11 -5.81 7.11 4.80
CA ASN A 11 -5.76 5.93 5.68
C ASN A 11 -5.10 4.72 5.00
N PHE A 12 -5.29 4.55 3.70
CA PHE A 12 -4.65 3.48 2.95
C PHE A 12 -3.13 3.69 2.89
N ILE A 13 -2.66 4.90 2.58
CA ILE A 13 -1.22 5.22 2.60
C ILE A 13 -0.62 5.00 3.99
N HIS A 14 -1.26 5.50 5.05
CA HIS A 14 -0.79 5.27 6.42
C HIS A 14 -0.70 3.78 6.78
N SER A 15 -1.57 2.93 6.23
CA SER A 15 -1.51 1.49 6.44
C SER A 15 -0.29 0.84 5.75
N LEU A 16 0.15 1.39 4.61
CA LEU A 16 1.37 0.97 3.93
C LEU A 16 2.61 1.43 4.70
N ASP A 17 2.64 2.68 5.16
CA ASP A 17 3.72 3.21 6.00
C ASP A 17 3.89 2.38 7.28
N SER A 18 2.77 2.00 7.90
CA SER A 18 2.76 1.11 9.07
C SER A 18 3.29 -0.29 8.74
N SER A 19 2.92 -0.83 7.58
CA SER A 19 3.40 -2.14 7.11
C SER A 19 4.91 -2.12 6.86
N HIS A 20 5.41 -1.06 6.22
CA HIS A 20 6.84 -0.86 5.98
C HIS A 20 7.62 -0.72 7.30
N MET A 21 7.09 0.04 8.25
CA MET A 21 7.67 0.16 9.59
C MET A 21 7.74 -1.19 10.31
N MET A 22 6.66 -1.98 10.28
CA MET A 22 6.61 -3.30 10.91
C MET A 22 7.58 -4.29 10.25
N LEU A 23 7.67 -4.31 8.91
CA LEU A 23 8.65 -5.15 8.21
C LEU A 23 10.08 -4.75 8.59
N THR A 24 10.36 -3.45 8.62
CA THR A 24 11.67 -2.92 9.00
C THR A 24 12.01 -3.32 10.44
N SER A 25 11.09 -3.20 11.39
CA SER A 25 11.32 -3.55 12.79
C SER A 25 11.62 -5.04 12.98
N LEU A 26 10.84 -5.92 12.34
CA LEU A 26 11.04 -7.37 12.40
C LEU A 26 12.40 -7.80 11.82
N HIS A 27 12.81 -7.18 10.71
CA HIS A 27 14.10 -7.48 10.09
C HIS A 27 15.27 -6.88 10.87
N CYS A 28 15.11 -5.70 11.48
CA CYS A 28 16.07 -5.14 12.42
C CYS A 28 16.27 -6.05 13.65
N GLU A 29 15.18 -6.55 14.24
CA GLU A 29 15.23 -7.49 15.36
C GLU A 29 16.04 -8.75 15.01
N ARG A 30 15.77 -9.36 13.85
CA ARG A 30 16.53 -10.51 13.34
C ARG A 30 18.01 -10.22 13.11
N ALA A 31 18.36 -8.98 12.81
CA ALA A 31 19.74 -8.53 12.62
C ALA A 31 20.42 -8.07 13.94
N GLY A 32 19.74 -8.19 15.09
CA GLY A 32 20.25 -7.72 16.38
C GLY A 32 20.31 -6.20 16.51
N VAL A 33 19.50 -5.48 15.72
CA VAL A 33 19.41 -4.02 15.72
C VAL A 33 18.25 -3.57 16.59
N THR A 34 18.52 -2.85 17.68
CA THR A 34 17.49 -2.17 18.46
C THR A 34 16.76 -1.16 17.58
N PHE A 35 15.44 -1.25 17.49
CA PHE A 35 14.62 -0.41 16.63
C PHE A 35 13.44 0.18 17.41
N VAL A 36 13.21 1.47 17.23
CA VAL A 36 12.00 2.17 17.68
C VAL A 36 11.54 3.08 16.55
N SER A 37 10.23 3.28 16.41
CA SER A 37 9.67 4.20 15.42
C SER A 37 8.70 5.19 16.06
N VAL A 38 8.74 6.44 15.59
CA VAL A 38 7.65 7.39 15.76
C VAL A 38 7.10 7.67 14.36
N HIS A 39 6.06 6.93 13.97
CA HIS A 39 5.54 6.94 12.60
C HIS A 39 6.63 6.65 11.55
N ASP A 40 6.97 7.66 10.74
CA ASP A 40 7.97 7.67 9.67
C ASP A 40 9.37 8.06 10.15
N CYS A 41 9.58 8.22 11.47
CA CYS A 41 10.89 8.43 12.05
C CYS A 41 11.42 7.12 12.65
N TYR A 42 12.52 6.59 12.11
CA TYR A 42 13.12 5.32 12.57
C TYR A 42 14.40 5.57 13.37
N TRP A 43 14.45 4.99 14.57
CA TRP A 43 15.50 5.22 15.55
C TRP A 43 16.22 3.90 15.89
N THR A 44 17.54 4.00 16.02
CA THR A 44 18.42 2.91 16.44
C THR A 44 19.68 3.49 17.12
N HIS A 45 20.58 2.65 17.60
CA HIS A 45 21.87 3.12 18.11
C HIS A 45 22.76 3.67 16.98
N PRO A 46 23.61 4.68 17.24
CA PRO A 46 24.47 5.28 16.21
C PRO A 46 25.34 4.26 15.46
N SER A 47 25.82 3.21 16.14
CA SER A 47 26.63 2.15 15.54
C SER A 47 25.89 1.29 14.51
N THR A 48 24.55 1.24 14.55
CA THR A 48 23.70 0.36 13.73
C THR A 48 22.87 1.09 12.68
N VAL A 49 22.98 2.42 12.55
CA VAL A 49 22.24 3.24 11.56
C VAL A 49 22.40 2.72 10.14
N HIS A 50 23.61 2.35 9.75
CA HIS A 50 23.89 1.85 8.39
C HIS A 50 23.15 0.52 8.10
N ILE A 51 22.99 -0.35 9.11
CA ILE A 51 22.25 -1.62 9.00
C ILE A 51 20.76 -1.32 8.89
N MET A 52 20.23 -0.47 9.77
CA MET A 52 18.82 -0.05 9.74
C MET A 52 18.46 0.59 8.39
N ASN A 53 19.30 1.47 7.84
CA ASN A 53 19.05 2.12 6.54
C ASN A 53 19.10 1.12 5.37
N LYS A 54 19.94 0.09 5.45
CA LYS A 54 19.94 -1.00 4.46
C LYS A 54 18.61 -1.76 4.54
N ILE A 55 18.22 -2.22 5.73
CA ILE A 55 16.97 -2.96 5.96
C ILE A 55 15.75 -2.13 5.54
N CYS A 56 15.68 -0.85 5.93
CA CYS A 56 14.60 0.06 5.58
C CYS A 56 14.37 0.11 4.05
N ARG A 57 15.43 0.29 3.26
CA ARG A 57 15.34 0.30 1.79
C ARG A 57 14.95 -1.07 1.23
N GLU A 58 15.51 -2.15 1.76
CA GLU A 58 15.16 -3.51 1.34
C GLU A 58 13.67 -3.80 1.58
N GLN A 59 13.13 -3.44 2.74
CA GLN A 59 11.73 -3.68 3.07
C GLN A 59 10.78 -2.77 2.30
N PHE A 60 11.18 -1.53 2.00
CA PHE A 60 10.40 -0.65 1.13
C PHE A 60 10.25 -1.25 -0.27
N VAL A 61 11.37 -1.69 -0.85
CA VAL A 61 11.38 -2.31 -2.18
C VAL A 61 10.59 -3.60 -2.18
N ALA A 62 10.77 -4.46 -1.16
CA ALA A 62 10.02 -5.70 -1.04
C ALA A 62 8.51 -5.44 -0.97
N LEU A 63 8.07 -4.53 -0.10
CA LEU A 63 6.65 -4.17 0.03
C LEU A 63 6.06 -3.65 -1.28
N HIS A 64 6.72 -2.68 -1.93
CA HIS A 64 6.20 -2.05 -3.14
C HIS A 64 6.45 -2.84 -4.44
N SER A 65 7.16 -3.97 -4.36
CA SER A 65 7.24 -4.94 -5.45
C SER A 65 6.02 -5.85 -5.53
N GLU A 66 5.24 -5.93 -4.45
CA GLU A 66 3.95 -6.64 -4.44
C GLU A 66 2.90 -5.87 -5.27
N PRO A 67 1.93 -6.57 -5.88
CA PRO A 67 0.89 -5.95 -6.70
C PRO A 67 -0.22 -5.30 -5.84
N ILE A 68 0.15 -4.45 -4.88
CA ILE A 68 -0.71 -3.88 -3.82
C ILE A 68 -2.06 -3.36 -4.32
N LEU A 69 -2.06 -2.53 -5.37
CA LEU A 69 -3.30 -1.96 -5.90
C LEU A 69 -4.19 -3.00 -6.58
N GLN A 70 -3.58 -4.00 -7.22
CA GLN A 70 -4.31 -5.10 -7.84
C GLN A 70 -4.97 -5.97 -6.78
N ASP A 71 -4.28 -6.28 -5.69
CA ASP A 71 -4.83 -7.05 -4.58
C ASP A 71 -5.94 -6.30 -3.88
N LEU A 72 -5.78 -5.00 -3.65
CA LEU A 72 -6.84 -4.14 -3.13
C LEU A 72 -8.06 -4.12 -4.07
N SER A 73 -7.83 -3.99 -5.38
CA SER A 73 -8.91 -4.01 -6.39
C SER A 73 -9.66 -5.33 -6.37
N ASN A 74 -8.95 -6.45 -6.31
CA ASN A 74 -9.53 -7.79 -6.22
C ASN A 74 -10.35 -7.95 -4.93
N PHE A 75 -9.80 -7.53 -3.78
CA PHE A 75 -10.50 -7.57 -2.50
C PHE A 75 -11.78 -6.73 -2.50
N LEU A 76 -11.72 -5.49 -3.01
CA LEU A 76 -12.89 -4.62 -3.07
C LEU A 76 -13.94 -5.14 -4.04
N ALA A 77 -13.52 -5.70 -5.18
CA ALA A 77 -14.43 -6.32 -6.14
C ALA A 77 -15.12 -7.55 -5.54
N ASP A 78 -14.38 -8.45 -4.89
CA ASP A 78 -14.95 -9.64 -4.26
C ASP A 78 -15.97 -9.27 -3.17
N LYS A 79 -15.61 -8.28 -2.33
CA LYS A 79 -16.42 -7.92 -1.15
C LYS A 79 -17.61 -7.02 -1.45
N TYR A 80 -17.51 -6.14 -2.44
CA TYR A 80 -18.48 -5.05 -2.66
C TYR A 80 -19.07 -4.99 -4.07
N SER A 81 -18.67 -5.85 -5.01
CA SER A 81 -19.30 -5.84 -6.33
C SER A 81 -20.74 -6.36 -6.27
N TYR A 82 -21.58 -5.79 -7.13
CA TYR A 82 -22.94 -6.27 -7.31
C TYR A 82 -22.95 -7.52 -8.18
N LYS A 83 -23.72 -8.54 -7.79
CA LYS A 83 -23.87 -9.78 -8.57
C LYS A 83 -24.86 -9.58 -9.71
N GLU A 84 -24.77 -10.40 -10.76
CA GLU A 84 -25.70 -10.33 -11.91
C GLU A 84 -27.17 -10.51 -11.50
N GLY A 85 -27.46 -11.30 -10.45
CA GLY A 85 -28.82 -11.45 -9.92
C GLY A 85 -29.38 -10.21 -9.22
N GLU A 86 -28.53 -9.22 -8.89
CA GLU A 86 -28.95 -7.94 -8.32
C GLU A 86 -29.16 -6.87 -9.40
N THR A 87 -28.86 -7.19 -10.66
CA THR A 87 -29.12 -6.34 -11.82
C THR A 87 -30.38 -6.83 -12.52
N THR A 88 -31.37 -5.96 -12.68
CA THR A 88 -32.66 -6.28 -13.32
C THR A 88 -32.55 -6.40 -14.84
N GLY A 89 -31.41 -6.01 -15.44
CA GLY A 89 -31.20 -6.04 -16.89
C GLY A 89 -32.09 -5.07 -17.67
N ASP A 90 -32.84 -4.23 -16.96
CA ASP A 90 -33.86 -3.31 -17.50
C ASP A 90 -33.27 -2.01 -18.06
N GLY A 91 -31.96 -1.83 -17.98
CA GLY A 91 -31.28 -0.60 -18.42
C GLY A 91 -31.58 0.62 -17.54
N SER A 92 -32.18 0.43 -16.36
CA SER A 92 -32.48 1.50 -15.43
C SER A 92 -31.20 2.22 -14.96
N VAL A 93 -31.36 3.46 -14.51
CA VAL A 93 -30.26 4.25 -13.92
C VAL A 93 -29.59 3.51 -12.76
N SER A 94 -30.36 2.74 -11.98
CA SER A 94 -29.86 1.89 -10.91
C SER A 94 -28.92 0.80 -11.44
N ASP A 95 -29.35 0.05 -12.47
CA ASP A 95 -28.56 -1.00 -13.08
C ASP A 95 -27.25 -0.45 -13.71
N LEU A 96 -27.34 0.66 -14.44
CA LEU A 96 -26.18 1.34 -15.01
C LEU A 96 -25.19 1.81 -13.94
N THR A 97 -25.69 2.26 -12.78
CA THR A 97 -24.84 2.70 -11.66
C THR A 97 -24.10 1.53 -11.03
N LYS A 98 -24.76 0.38 -10.85
CA LYS A 98 -24.14 -0.86 -10.35
C LYS A 98 -23.04 -1.37 -11.29
N LYS A 99 -23.34 -1.45 -12.59
CA LYS A 99 -22.36 -1.85 -13.61
C LYS A 99 -21.16 -0.90 -13.68
N LYS A 100 -21.40 0.41 -13.62
CA LYS A 100 -20.34 1.43 -13.59
C LYS A 100 -19.47 1.31 -12.34
N PHE A 101 -20.06 1.00 -11.19
CA PHE A 101 -19.33 0.77 -9.93
C PHE A 101 -18.44 -0.47 -10.02
N ASN A 102 -18.98 -1.61 -10.47
CA ASN A 102 -18.19 -2.84 -10.68
C ASN A 102 -17.01 -2.60 -11.63
N ARG A 103 -17.21 -1.83 -12.71
CA ARG A 103 -16.12 -1.45 -13.63
C ARG A 103 -15.09 -0.55 -12.96
N MET A 104 -15.50 0.38 -12.11
CA MET A 104 -14.60 1.30 -11.41
C MET A 104 -13.69 0.54 -10.44
N LEU A 105 -14.20 -0.42 -9.69
CA LEU A 105 -13.40 -1.24 -8.77
C LEU A 105 -12.26 -1.99 -9.47
N ARG A 106 -12.44 -2.38 -10.73
CA ARG A 106 -11.46 -3.12 -11.54
C ARG A 106 -10.58 -2.23 -12.41
N LYS A 107 -10.81 -0.91 -12.43
CA LYS A 107 -10.05 0.03 -13.25
C LYS A 107 -8.87 0.58 -12.47
N LEU A 108 -7.73 -0.08 -12.61
CA LEU A 108 -6.47 0.35 -12.00
C LEU A 108 -5.80 1.48 -12.79
N PRO A 109 -5.07 2.39 -12.11
CA PRO A 109 -4.17 3.31 -12.79
C PRO A 109 -2.97 2.55 -13.38
N ASN A 110 -2.43 3.06 -14.49
CA ASN A 110 -1.19 2.52 -15.07
C ASN A 110 0.01 2.93 -14.21
N THR A 111 0.98 2.04 -14.08
CA THR A 111 2.27 2.33 -13.44
C THR A 111 3.16 3.16 -14.37
N GLY A 112 4.09 3.92 -13.78
CA GLY A 112 5.13 4.63 -14.52
C GLY A 112 6.30 3.70 -14.92
N ASN A 113 7.39 4.29 -15.37
CA ASN A 113 8.62 3.60 -15.78
C ASN A 113 9.75 3.65 -14.71
N PHE A 114 9.45 4.11 -13.50
CA PHE A 114 10.42 4.16 -12.41
C PHE A 114 10.79 2.75 -11.96
N ASP A 115 12.09 2.45 -11.93
CA ASP A 115 12.62 1.19 -11.38
C ASP A 115 12.75 1.29 -9.86
N ILE A 116 11.90 0.55 -9.13
CA ILE A 116 11.85 0.53 -7.68
C ILE A 116 13.18 0.12 -7.03
N HIS A 117 14.01 -0.68 -7.72
CA HIS A 117 15.30 -1.11 -7.19
C HIS A 117 16.31 0.04 -7.06
N GLN A 118 16.07 1.20 -7.66
CA GLN A 118 16.89 2.40 -7.44
C GLN A 118 16.86 2.87 -5.98
N VAL A 119 15.78 2.57 -5.24
CA VAL A 119 15.65 2.91 -3.82
C VAL A 119 16.79 2.29 -2.99
N LEU A 120 17.23 1.08 -3.33
CA LEU A 120 18.32 0.37 -2.62
C LEU A 120 19.63 1.16 -2.57
N LYS A 121 19.86 2.02 -3.57
CA LYS A 121 21.08 2.83 -3.70
C LYS A 121 20.89 4.28 -3.24
N SER A 122 19.66 4.68 -2.90
CA SER A 122 19.36 6.07 -2.55
C SER A 122 19.84 6.38 -1.13
N VAL A 123 20.85 7.25 -1.03
CA VAL A 123 21.42 7.69 0.26
C VAL A 123 20.42 8.54 1.05
N TYR A 124 19.61 9.35 0.36
CA TYR A 124 18.65 10.29 0.97
C TYR A 124 17.21 9.77 0.97
N PHE A 125 17.00 8.47 0.75
CA PHE A 125 15.67 7.87 0.87
C PHE A 125 15.17 7.92 2.32
N PHE A 126 16.06 7.66 3.26
CA PHE A 126 15.82 7.74 4.70
C PHE A 126 17.11 8.27 5.34
N SER A 127 17.08 9.51 5.81
CA SER A 127 18.26 10.27 6.25
C SER A 127 17.98 11.10 7.49
#